data_AF-A0A0G0GEM6-F1
#
_entry.id   AF-A0A0G0GEM6-F1
#
_cell.length_a   1.000
_cell.length_b   1.000
_cell.length_c   1.000
_cell.angle_alpha   90.00
_cell.angle_beta   90.00
_cell.angle_gamma   90.00
#
_symmetry.space_group_name_H-M   'P 1'
#
loop_
_entity.id
_entity.type
_entity.pdbx_description
1 polymer ?
#
loop_
_entity_poly.entity_id
_entity_poly.type
_entity_poly.pdbx_seq_one_letter_code
_entity_poly.pdbx_strand_id
1 'polypeptide(L)'
;MSEPRMGEVTPTPENLEDQYYAEFIAADDDEKRIGKEINAVVASTPDKAEAHKIIMETLVPQMEAAMAKSRLAGDNWFAEIKKL
;
A
#
# COMPACT_ATOMS: atom_id res chain seq x y z
N MET A 1 -10.63 -36.91 -24.23
CA MET A 1 -10.54 -35.44 -24.28
C MET A 1 -11.38 -34.93 -23.13
N SER A 2 -10.74 -34.41 -22.08
CA SER A 2 -11.44 -33.86 -20.92
C SER A 2 -11.27 -32.35 -20.96
N GLU A 3 -12.37 -31.63 -21.13
CA GLU A 3 -12.42 -30.18 -21.07
C GLU A 3 -12.19 -29.71 -19.61
N PRO A 4 -11.41 -28.65 -19.36
CA PRO A 4 -11.33 -28.07 -18.03
C PRO A 4 -12.58 -27.23 -17.73
N ARG A 5 -13.19 -27.49 -16.58
CA ARG A 5 -14.32 -26.74 -16.02
C ARG A 5 -13.92 -25.28 -15.78
N MET A 6 -14.75 -24.36 -16.27
CA MET A 6 -14.90 -23.01 -15.73
C MET A 6 -14.99 -23.08 -14.19
N GLY A 7 -14.09 -22.43 -13.44
CA GLY A 7 -14.33 -22.26 -12.01
C GLY A 7 -13.17 -21.85 -11.10
N GLU A 8 -11.91 -22.07 -11.46
CA GLU A 8 -10.78 -21.61 -10.64
C GLU A 8 -9.73 -21.01 -11.57
N VAL A 9 -9.79 -19.69 -11.77
CA VAL A 9 -8.63 -18.95 -12.26
C VAL A 9 -7.67 -18.90 -11.08
N THR A 10 -6.91 -19.96 -10.86
CA THR A 10 -5.68 -19.84 -10.08
C THR A 10 -4.83 -18.83 -10.82
N PRO A 11 -4.54 -17.65 -10.23
CA PRO A 11 -3.74 -16.65 -10.91
C PRO A 11 -2.39 -17.28 -11.25
N THR A 12 -2.01 -17.21 -12.53
CA THR A 12 -0.69 -17.66 -12.99
C THR A 12 0.40 -16.78 -12.36
N PRO A 13 1.63 -17.28 -12.19
CA PRO A 13 2.71 -16.53 -11.54
C PRO A 13 2.94 -15.12 -12.13
N GLU A 14 2.87 -14.96 -13.47
CA GLU A 14 2.95 -13.65 -14.13
C GLU A 14 1.82 -12.69 -13.69
N ASN A 15 0.62 -13.21 -13.44
CA ASN A 15 -0.52 -12.41 -12.98
C ASN A 15 -0.45 -12.11 -11.47
N LEU A 16 0.18 -12.98 -10.68
CA LEU A 16 0.43 -12.73 -9.26
C LEU A 16 1.52 -11.67 -9.04
N GLU A 17 2.59 -11.71 -9.83
CA GLU A 17 3.63 -10.69 -9.80
C GLU A 17 3.03 -9.30 -10.09
N ASP A 18 2.30 -9.18 -11.20
CA ASP A 18 1.64 -7.92 -11.60
C ASP A 18 0.63 -7.43 -10.56
N GLN A 19 -0.13 -8.35 -9.94
CA GLN A 19 -1.05 -8.01 -8.87
C GLN A 19 -0.31 -7.44 -7.65
N TYR A 20 0.71 -8.12 -7.15
CA TYR A 20 1.45 -7.66 -5.98
C TYR A 20 2.23 -6.36 -6.26
N TYR A 21 2.73 -6.19 -7.48
CA TYR A 21 3.33 -4.93 -7.91
C TYR A 21 2.31 -3.78 -7.90
N ALA A 22 1.11 -3.99 -8.44
CA ALA A 22 0.05 -2.99 -8.43
C ALA A 22 -0.39 -2.64 -6.99
N GLU A 23 -0.52 -3.63 -6.11
CA GLU A 23 -0.83 -3.43 -4.69
C GLU A 23 0.28 -2.64 -3.97
N PHE A 24 1.55 -2.93 -4.29
CA PHE A 24 2.70 -2.20 -3.75
C PHE A 24 2.69 -0.74 -4.17
N ILE A 25 2.50 -0.45 -5.47
CA ILE A 25 2.43 0.91 -5.98
C ILE A 25 1.25 1.68 -5.38
N ALA A 26 0.09 1.05 -5.25
CA ALA A 26 -1.07 1.68 -4.63
C ALA A 26 -0.82 2.06 -3.15
N ALA A 27 -0.14 1.18 -2.40
CA ALA A 27 0.21 1.46 -1.01
C ALA A 27 1.28 2.56 -0.88
N ASP A 28 2.30 2.57 -1.74
CA ASP A 28 3.33 3.62 -1.80
C ASP A 28 2.74 5.00 -2.18
N ASP A 29 1.77 5.03 -3.10
CA ASP A 29 1.05 6.26 -3.44
C ASP A 29 0.21 6.78 -2.27
N ASP A 30 -0.39 5.89 -1.49
CA ASP A 30 -1.09 6.24 -0.25
C ASP A 30 -0.13 6.83 0.81
N GLU A 31 1.06 6.25 1.00
CA GLU A 31 2.10 6.81 1.86
C GLU A 31 2.48 8.23 1.43
N LYS A 32 2.71 8.44 0.12
CA LYS A 32 3.02 9.76 -0.43
C LYS A 32 1.88 10.76 -0.23
N ARG A 33 0.63 10.33 -0.40
CA ARG A 33 -0.55 11.18 -0.18
C ARG A 33 -0.62 11.62 1.29
N ILE A 34 -0.47 10.69 2.22
CA ILE A 34 -0.50 10.99 3.67
C ILE A 34 0.66 11.91 4.05
N GLY A 35 1.85 11.70 3.49
CA GLY A 35 2.98 12.61 3.68
C GLY A 35 2.70 14.05 3.22
N LYS A 36 1.99 14.22 2.10
CA LYS A 36 1.52 15.54 1.64
C LYS A 36 0.48 16.14 2.59
N GLU A 37 -0.43 15.34 3.12
CA GLU A 37 -1.43 15.79 4.09
C GLU A 37 -0.78 16.25 5.40
N ILE A 38 0.24 15.54 5.89
CA ILE A 38 1.04 15.97 7.05
C ILE A 38 1.64 17.35 6.79
N ASN A 39 2.30 17.54 5.63
CA ASN A 39 2.87 18.84 5.26
C ASN A 39 1.80 19.94 5.16
N ALA A 40 0.63 19.60 4.62
CA ALA A 40 -0.49 20.53 4.54
C ALA A 40 -1.00 20.94 5.92
N VAL A 41 -1.16 20.00 6.87
CA VAL A 41 -1.56 20.29 8.26
C VAL A 41 -0.56 21.19 8.95
N VAL A 42 0.75 20.90 8.82
CA VAL A 42 1.81 21.75 9.39
C VAL A 42 1.79 23.16 8.80
N ALA A 43 1.53 23.30 7.49
CA ALA A 43 1.50 24.59 6.82
C ALA A 43 0.23 25.41 7.12
N SER A 44 -0.92 24.76 7.30
CA SER A 44 -2.22 25.41 7.46
C SER A 44 -2.63 25.65 8.91
N THR A 45 -1.98 24.98 9.88
CA THR A 45 -2.33 25.05 11.30
C THR A 45 -1.25 25.82 12.08
N PRO A 46 -1.51 27.09 12.49
CA PRO A 46 -0.52 27.89 13.21
C PRO A 46 -0.16 27.36 14.60
N ASP A 47 -1.13 26.71 15.27
CA ASP A 47 -0.89 26.05 16.56
C ASP A 47 -0.19 24.71 16.34
N LYS A 48 1.08 24.66 16.76
CA LYS A 48 1.91 23.47 16.64
C LYS A 48 1.39 22.29 17.46
N ALA A 49 0.75 22.53 18.60
CA ALA A 49 0.21 21.48 19.45
C ALA A 49 -1.04 20.87 18.80
N GLU A 50 -1.90 21.69 18.21
CA GLU A 50 -3.07 21.24 17.46
C GLU A 50 -2.66 20.48 16.18
N ALA A 51 -1.71 21.03 15.42
CA ALA A 51 -1.12 20.35 14.26
C ALA A 51 -0.55 18.98 14.63
N HIS A 52 0.24 18.92 15.71
CA HIS A 52 0.84 17.68 16.20
C HIS A 52 -0.25 16.67 16.62
N LYS A 53 -1.29 17.12 17.30
CA LYS A 53 -2.42 16.27 17.68
C LYS A 53 -3.10 15.65 16.46
N ILE A 54 -3.43 16.47 15.44
CA ILE A 54 -4.05 15.99 14.19
C ILE A 54 -3.16 14.94 13.51
N ILE A 55 -1.87 15.23 13.39
CA ILE A 55 -0.90 14.32 12.77
C ILE A 55 -0.83 13.00 13.54
N MET A 56 -0.66 13.04 14.86
CA MET A 56 -0.50 11.84 15.68
C MET A 56 -1.78 11.00 15.79
N GLU A 57 -2.94 11.64 15.93
CA GLU A 57 -4.19 10.92 16.12
C GLU A 57 -4.80 10.43 14.79
N THR A 58 -4.56 11.14 13.69
CA THR A 58 -5.23 10.86 12.41
C THR A 58 -4.29 10.33 11.34
N LEU A 59 -3.15 10.98 11.12
CA LEU A 59 -2.31 10.73 9.95
C LEU A 59 -1.25 9.65 10.19
N VAL A 60 -0.65 9.60 11.39
CA VAL A 60 0.32 8.58 11.76
C VAL A 60 -0.28 7.16 11.68
N PRO A 61 -1.48 6.87 12.23
CA PRO A 61 -2.06 5.53 12.11
C PRO A 61 -2.35 5.13 10.65
N GLN A 62 -2.74 6.10 9.82
CA GLN A 62 -2.93 5.85 8.38
C GLN A 62 -1.61 5.55 7.67
N MET A 63 -0.55 6.29 8.00
CA MET A 63 0.79 6.06 7.46
C MET A 63 1.29 4.67 7.87
N GLU A 64 1.14 4.28 9.14
CA GLU A 64 1.52 2.94 9.62
C GLU A 64 0.76 1.83 8.88
N ALA A 65 -0.54 2.01 8.66
CA ALA A 65 -1.35 1.06 7.90
C ALA A 65 -0.93 0.98 6.43
N ALA A 66 -0.61 2.12 5.79
CA ALA A 66 -0.14 2.16 4.40
C ALA A 66 1.24 1.48 4.27
N MET A 67 2.18 1.80 5.17
CA MET A 67 3.51 1.17 5.23
C MET A 67 3.42 -0.35 5.46
N ALA A 68 2.51 -0.81 6.32
CA ALA A 68 2.31 -2.24 6.54
C ALA A 68 1.80 -2.96 5.28
N LYS A 69 0.86 -2.34 4.54
CA LYS A 69 0.36 -2.86 3.26
C LYS A 69 1.44 -2.87 2.18
N SER A 70 2.17 -1.77 2.04
CA SER A 70 3.29 -1.60 1.11
C SER A 70 4.34 -2.67 1.35
N ARG A 71 4.76 -2.85 2.61
CA ARG A 71 5.72 -3.88 2.99
C ARG A 71 5.24 -5.28 2.63
N LEU A 72 3.99 -5.63 2.94
CA LEU A 72 3.43 -6.95 2.64
C LEU A 72 3.36 -7.20 1.12
N ALA A 73 2.86 -6.23 0.35
CA ALA A 73 2.76 -6.32 -1.10
C ALA A 73 4.15 -6.44 -1.74
N GLY A 74 5.13 -5.65 -1.26
CA GLY A 74 6.52 -5.75 -1.69
C GLY A 74 7.15 -7.10 -1.37
N ASP A 75 6.97 -7.61 -0.14
CA ASP A 75 7.47 -8.93 0.26
C ASP A 75 6.87 -10.04 -0.62
N ASN A 76 5.58 -9.97 -0.94
CA ASN A 76 4.91 -10.91 -1.84
C ASN A 76 5.44 -10.81 -3.28
N TRP A 77 5.59 -9.60 -3.81
CA TRP A 77 6.13 -9.35 -5.14
C TRP A 77 7.56 -9.90 -5.28
N PHE A 78 8.44 -9.61 -4.31
CA PHE A 78 9.80 -10.16 -4.27
C PHE A 78 9.81 -11.69 -4.14
N ALA A 79 8.85 -12.27 -3.43
CA ALA A 79 8.73 -13.72 -3.32
C ALA A 79 8.31 -14.37 -4.65
N GLU A 80 7.45 -13.72 -5.44
CA GLU A 80 7.08 -14.20 -6.78
C GLU A 80 8.26 -14.06 -7.77
N ILE A 81 8.96 -12.91 -7.79
CA ILE A 81 10.13 -12.72 -8.65
C ILE A 81 11.19 -13.81 -8.41
N LYS A 82 11.42 -14.23 -7.16
CA LYS A 82 12.41 -15.27 -6.82
C LYS A 82 12.04 -16.67 -7.29
N LYS A 83 10.79 -16.92 -7.68
CA LYS A 83 10.31 -18.22 -8.18
C LYS A 83 10.48 -18.37 -9.70
N LEU A 84 10.67 -17.26 -10.41
CA LEU A 84 10.93 -17.20 -11.85
C LEU A 84 12.41 -17.53 -12.15
#